data_AF-A0A1F3NVQ2-F1
#
_entry.id   AF-A0A1F3NVQ2-F1
#
_cell.length_a   1.000
_cell.length_b   1.000
_cell.length_c   1.000
_cell.angle_alpha   90.00
_cell.angle_beta   90.00
_cell.angle_gamma   90.00
#
_symmetry.space_group_name_H-M   'P 1'
#
loop_
_entity.id
_entity.type
_entity.pdbx_description
1 polymer ?
#
loop_
_entity_poly.entity_id
_entity_poly.type
_entity_poly.pdbx_seq_one_letter_code
_entity_poly.pdbx_strand_id
1 'polypeptide(L)'
;MPKKNLQGYSPSYFEKKPSRLYYCLKGYLTNTEMTKEEVIENYKQLWFIEKTFRISKSDLLIRPIYHYRLRRIEAHICISFAACKVYKELERQLYVKKTTVSPEQAINILKTIYSITIRTPFSNTKHTRLLIKNREQGNLLKMFDLL
;
A
#
# COMPACT_ATOMS: atom_id res chain seq x y z
N MET A 1 39.69 -27.28 11.39
CA MET A 1 38.66 -27.36 10.32
C MET A 1 38.68 -28.74 9.69
N PRO A 2 37.63 -29.55 9.84
CA PRO A 2 37.39 -30.71 8.98
C PRO A 2 36.29 -30.39 7.96
N LYS A 3 36.61 -30.59 6.67
CA LYS A 3 35.67 -30.50 5.54
C LYS A 3 34.73 -31.71 5.60
N LYS A 4 33.42 -31.48 5.79
CA LYS A 4 32.39 -32.51 5.62
C LYS A 4 32.01 -32.61 4.14
N ASN A 5 32.06 -33.84 3.65
CA ASN A 5 31.60 -34.28 2.34
C ASN A 5 30.10 -33.99 2.16
N LEU A 6 29.73 -33.29 1.09
CA LEU A 6 28.38 -33.30 0.51
C LEU A 6 28.53 -33.82 -0.91
N GLN A 7 28.52 -35.14 -1.02
CA GLN A 7 28.45 -35.86 -2.27
C GLN A 7 26.97 -36.08 -2.57
N GLY A 8 26.47 -35.46 -3.64
CA GLY A 8 25.10 -35.69 -4.10
C GLY A 8 24.40 -34.50 -4.75
N TYR A 9 24.99 -33.89 -5.78
CA TYR A 9 24.20 -33.12 -6.76
C TYR A 9 24.63 -33.53 -8.17
N SER A 10 23.81 -34.39 -8.78
CA SER A 10 23.90 -34.76 -10.20
C SER A 10 23.52 -33.55 -11.07
N PRO A 11 24.39 -33.03 -11.94
CA PRO A 11 24.05 -31.98 -12.89
C PRO A 11 23.40 -32.60 -14.13
N SER A 12 22.10 -32.86 -14.09
CA SER A 12 21.38 -33.48 -15.24
C SER A 12 20.14 -32.69 -15.69
N TYR A 13 20.14 -31.35 -15.58
CA TYR A 13 18.94 -30.56 -15.88
C TYR A 13 19.14 -29.28 -16.70
N PHE A 14 20.18 -29.18 -17.53
CA PHE A 14 20.27 -28.03 -18.45
C PHE A 14 20.76 -28.40 -19.83
N GLU A 15 19.96 -29.18 -20.55
CA GLU A 15 20.08 -29.21 -22.01
C GLU A 15 18.76 -29.56 -22.70
N LYS A 16 17.79 -28.63 -22.70
CA LYS A 16 16.68 -28.64 -23.68
C LYS A 16 16.28 -27.21 -24.08
N LYS A 17 16.27 -26.98 -25.39
CA LYS A 17 15.86 -25.75 -26.08
C LYS A 17 14.49 -25.25 -25.58
N PRO A 18 14.25 -23.94 -25.43
CA PRO A 18 12.99 -23.44 -24.88
C PRO A 18 11.86 -23.55 -25.90
N SER A 19 11.03 -24.59 -25.76
CA SER A 19 9.71 -24.68 -26.38
C SER A 19 8.77 -23.67 -25.72
N ARG A 20 7.95 -22.96 -26.50
CA ARG A 20 6.98 -21.92 -26.06
C ARG A 20 5.94 -22.35 -25.00
N LEU A 21 5.96 -23.61 -24.54
CA LEU A 21 5.01 -24.18 -23.59
C LEU A 21 5.44 -24.06 -22.12
N TYR A 22 6.72 -23.78 -21.84
CA TYR A 22 7.22 -23.73 -20.45
C TYR A 22 6.99 -22.39 -19.73
N TYR A 23 6.37 -21.40 -20.38
CA TYR A 23 6.19 -20.06 -19.81
C TYR A 23 5.21 -19.99 -18.63
N CYS A 24 4.47 -21.06 -18.32
CA CYS A 24 3.42 -21.05 -17.28
C CYS A 24 3.65 -22.01 -16.10
N LEU A 25 4.84 -22.61 -15.95
CA LEU A 25 5.14 -23.47 -14.80
C LEU A 25 5.80 -22.65 -13.68
N LYS A 26 5.07 -22.43 -12.57
CA LYS A 26 5.58 -21.73 -11.38
C LYS A 26 5.74 -22.74 -10.23
N GLY A 27 6.98 -23.11 -9.93
CA GLY A 27 7.32 -23.94 -8.77
C GLY A 27 7.47 -23.08 -7.50
N TYR A 28 6.98 -23.59 -6.37
CA TYR A 28 7.16 -22.97 -5.05
C TYR A 28 8.08 -23.84 -4.21
N LEU A 29 9.17 -23.26 -3.71
CA LEU A 29 10.07 -23.89 -2.75
C LEU A 29 9.91 -23.15 -1.43
N THR A 30 9.52 -23.86 -0.37
CA THR A 30 9.31 -23.28 0.96
C THR A 30 9.87 -24.20 2.03
N ASN A 31 10.31 -23.60 3.14
CA ASN A 31 10.77 -24.29 4.35
C ASN A 31 9.66 -24.41 5.41
N THR A 32 8.41 -24.08 5.07
CA THR A 32 7.25 -24.09 5.96
C THR A 32 6.57 -25.45 6.02
N GLU A 33 5.99 -25.80 7.17
CA GLU A 33 5.16 -27.01 7.36
C GLU A 33 3.70 -26.86 6.86
N MET A 34 3.37 -25.72 6.24
CA MET A 34 2.05 -25.43 5.70
C MET A 34 1.66 -26.36 4.55
N THR A 35 0.36 -26.56 4.36
CA THR A 35 -0.17 -27.33 3.23
C THR A 35 0.11 -26.62 1.90
N LYS A 36 0.10 -27.37 0.80
CA LYS A 36 0.40 -26.83 -0.54
C LYS A 36 -0.56 -25.71 -0.91
N GLU A 37 -1.82 -25.84 -0.55
CA GLU A 37 -2.91 -24.90 -0.80
C GLU A 37 -2.68 -23.60 -0.04
N GLU A 38 -2.31 -23.68 1.24
CA GLU A 38 -1.98 -22.51 2.07
C GLU A 38 -0.73 -21.78 1.56
N VAL A 39 0.28 -22.51 1.12
CA VAL A 39 1.48 -21.92 0.50
C VAL A 39 1.09 -21.13 -0.74
N ILE A 40 0.28 -21.72 -1.64
CA ILE A 40 -0.19 -21.04 -2.84
C ILE A 40 -1.00 -19.79 -2.49
N GLU A 41 -1.90 -19.87 -1.52
CA GLU A 41 -2.73 -18.73 -1.11
C GLU A 41 -1.91 -17.60 -0.50
N ASN A 42 -0.96 -17.91 0.38
CA ASN A 42 -0.03 -16.93 0.93
C ASN A 42 0.83 -16.29 -0.16
N TYR A 43 1.25 -17.07 -1.17
CA TYR A 43 1.97 -16.51 -2.31
C TYR A 43 1.11 -15.58 -3.17
N LYS A 44 -0.21 -15.78 -3.25
CA LYS A 44 -1.10 -14.80 -3.89
C LYS A 44 -1.12 -13.48 -3.13
N GLN A 45 -0.91 -13.49 -1.81
CA GLN A 45 -0.89 -12.26 -1.03
C GLN A 45 0.26 -11.32 -1.40
N LEU A 46 1.34 -11.82 -2.01
CA LEU A 46 2.42 -10.98 -2.55
C LEU A 46 1.89 -9.99 -3.60
N TRP A 47 0.83 -10.34 -4.33
CA TRP A 47 0.23 -9.41 -5.27
C TRP A 47 -0.36 -8.17 -4.58
N PHE A 48 -0.89 -8.29 -3.35
CA PHE A 48 -1.33 -7.12 -2.58
C PHE A 48 -0.17 -6.21 -2.21
N ILE A 49 1.00 -6.79 -1.93
CA ILE A 49 2.23 -6.04 -1.67
C ILE A 49 2.64 -5.28 -2.94
N GLU A 50 2.67 -5.93 -4.10
CA GLU A 50 2.95 -5.28 -5.39
C GLU A 50 1.94 -4.18 -5.74
N LYS A 51 0.65 -4.44 -5.52
CA LYS A 51 -0.41 -3.44 -5.70
C LYS A 51 -0.18 -2.22 -4.81
N THR A 52 0.21 -2.43 -3.55
CA THR A 52 0.50 -1.35 -2.60
C THR A 52 1.73 -0.54 -3.03
N PHE A 53 2.79 -1.20 -3.51
CA PHE A 53 3.96 -0.51 -4.08
C PHE A 53 3.64 0.27 -5.35
N ARG A 54 2.73 -0.22 -6.19
CA ARG A 54 2.26 0.49 -7.39
C ARG A 54 1.49 1.75 -7.02
N ILE A 55 0.51 1.66 -6.12
CA ILE A 55 -0.24 2.81 -5.57
C ILE A 55 0.71 3.83 -4.94
N SER A 56 1.67 3.37 -4.15
CA SER A 56 2.69 4.24 -3.54
C SER A 56 3.47 5.06 -4.58
N LYS A 57 3.81 4.44 -5.71
CA LYS A 57 4.57 5.07 -6.79
C LYS A 57 3.74 6.02 -7.67
N SER A 58 2.45 5.73 -7.89
CA SER A 58 1.58 6.57 -8.74
C SER A 58 0.86 7.64 -7.92
N ASP A 59 0.17 7.24 -6.86
CA ASP A 59 -0.84 8.05 -6.21
C ASP A 59 -0.24 8.89 -5.07
N LEU A 60 0.75 8.31 -4.39
CA LEU A 60 1.51 9.00 -3.34
C LEU A 60 2.82 9.63 -3.87
N LEU A 61 3.16 9.42 -5.15
CA LEU A 61 4.35 9.97 -5.82
C LEU A 61 5.67 9.79 -5.03
N ILE A 62 5.79 8.66 -4.31
CA ILE A 62 6.88 8.39 -3.37
C ILE A 62 8.23 8.09 -4.04
N ARG A 63 8.40 8.23 -5.36
CA ARG A 63 9.64 7.78 -6.01
C ARG A 63 10.88 8.49 -5.42
N PRO A 64 11.88 7.75 -4.91
CA PRO A 64 13.08 8.37 -4.37
C PRO A 64 13.89 9.00 -5.51
N ILE A 65 14.08 10.31 -5.45
CA ILE A 65 14.90 11.07 -6.39
C ILE A 65 16.25 11.34 -5.69
N TYR A 66 17.28 10.63 -6.12
CA TYR A 66 18.69 10.81 -5.70
C TYR A 66 18.98 10.75 -4.18
N HIS A 67 18.57 9.68 -3.50
CA HIS A 67 18.98 9.43 -2.11
C HIS A 67 20.25 8.56 -2.05
N TYR A 68 21.37 9.15 -1.65
CA TYR A 68 22.66 8.45 -1.51
C TYR A 68 23.13 8.26 -0.06
N ARG A 69 22.57 9.02 0.89
CA ARG A 69 22.88 8.86 2.33
C ARG A 69 21.90 7.90 2.98
N LEU A 70 22.43 6.92 3.73
CA LEU A 70 21.65 5.89 4.43
C LEU A 70 20.48 6.47 5.23
N ARG A 71 20.74 7.49 6.06
CA ARG A 71 19.71 8.15 6.89
C ARG A 71 18.53 8.73 6.07
N ARG A 72 18.79 9.21 4.85
CA ARG A 72 17.71 9.75 3.98
C ARG A 72 16.88 8.62 3.38
N ILE A 73 17.53 7.50 3.05
CA ILE A 73 16.86 6.29 2.55
C ILE A 73 15.93 5.74 3.63
N GLU A 74 16.43 5.60 4.87
CA GLU A 74 15.65 5.11 6.01
C GLU A 74 14.44 6.02 6.29
N ALA A 75 14.65 7.33 6.38
CA ALA A 75 13.56 8.28 6.62
C ALA A 75 12.51 8.25 5.50
N HIS A 76 12.96 8.17 4.25
CA HIS A 76 12.06 8.09 3.10
C HIS A 76 11.21 6.82 3.13
N ILE A 77 11.83 5.65 3.38
CA ILE A 77 11.11 4.38 3.52
C ILE A 77 10.10 4.45 4.67
N CYS A 78 10.49 5.02 5.81
CA CYS A 78 9.62 5.17 6.97
C CYS A 78 8.37 6.01 6.67
N ILE A 79 8.55 7.21 6.10
CA ILE A 79 7.45 8.11 5.74
C ILE A 79 6.56 7.46 4.68
N SER A 80 7.17 6.80 3.69
CA SER A 80 6.44 6.12 2.61
C SER A 80 5.57 4.99 3.14
N PHE A 81 6.11 4.19 4.06
CA PHE A 81 5.37 3.11 4.70
C PHE A 81 4.22 3.64 5.56
N ALA A 82 4.45 4.70 6.33
CA ALA A 82 3.40 5.36 7.11
C ALA A 82 2.26 5.88 6.22
N ALA A 83 2.60 6.55 5.11
CA ALA A 83 1.61 7.05 4.17
C ALA A 83 0.82 5.92 3.49
N CYS A 84 1.48 4.83 3.10
CA CYS A 84 0.80 3.63 2.59
C CYS A 84 -0.15 3.00 3.61
N LYS A 85 0.24 2.96 4.89
CA LYS A 85 -0.62 2.46 5.97
C LYS A 85 -1.89 3.30 6.12
N VAL A 86 -1.77 4.63 6.11
CA VAL A 86 -2.93 5.53 6.17
C VAL A 86 -3.84 5.34 4.96
N TYR A 87 -3.28 5.23 3.75
CA TYR A 87 -4.05 4.96 2.54
C TYR A 87 -4.81 3.62 2.62
N LYS A 88 -4.14 2.56 3.12
CA LYS A 88 -4.77 1.25 3.29
C LYS A 88 -5.87 1.25 4.34
N GLU A 89 -5.68 2.02 5.42
CA GLU A 89 -6.73 2.19 6.41
C GLU A 89 -7.94 2.93 5.83
N LEU A 90 -7.72 3.95 4.99
CA LEU A 90 -8.81 4.60 4.26
C LEU A 90 -9.56 3.60 3.35
N GLU A 91 -8.84 2.79 2.56
CA GLU A 91 -9.43 1.75 1.71
C GLU A 91 -10.27 0.75 2.54
N ARG A 92 -9.75 0.33 3.70
CA ARG A 92 -10.46 -0.56 4.63
C ARG A 92 -11.73 0.09 5.20
N GLN A 93 -11.65 1.34 5.61
CA GLN A 93 -12.80 2.07 6.18
C GLN A 93 -13.91 2.28 5.14
N LEU A 94 -13.55 2.62 3.90
CA LEU A 94 -14.50 2.73 2.79
C LEU A 94 -15.18 1.39 2.48
N TYR A 95 -14.43 0.29 2.55
CA TYR A 95 -14.97 -1.06 2.39
C TYR A 95 -15.97 -1.41 3.50
N VAL A 96 -15.61 -1.16 4.77
CA VAL A 96 -16.50 -1.42 5.93
C VAL A 96 -17.78 -0.60 5.85
N LYS A 97 -17.67 0.67 5.46
CA LYS A 97 -18.82 1.58 5.28
C LYS A 97 -19.56 1.37 3.95
N LYS A 98 -19.22 0.31 3.20
CA LYS A 98 -19.85 -0.13 1.93
C LYS A 98 -20.04 1.00 0.92
N THR A 99 -19.03 1.84 0.77
CA THR A 99 -19.12 3.00 -0.12
C THR A 99 -18.79 2.62 -1.56
N THR A 100 -19.41 3.31 -2.53
CA THR A 100 -19.13 3.15 -3.96
C THR A 100 -17.94 4.00 -4.45
N VAL A 101 -17.44 4.93 -3.64
CA VAL A 101 -16.30 5.79 -3.99
C VAL A 101 -14.98 5.04 -3.86
N SER A 102 -14.10 5.25 -4.83
CA SER A 102 -12.72 4.78 -4.74
C SER A 102 -11.92 5.61 -3.71
N PRO A 103 -10.84 5.05 -3.12
CA PRO A 103 -9.98 5.79 -2.22
C PRO A 103 -9.40 7.08 -2.85
N GLU A 104 -9.08 7.04 -4.15
CA GLU A 104 -8.63 8.22 -4.90
C GLU A 104 -9.70 9.30 -5.00
N GLN A 105 -10.95 8.93 -5.30
CA GLN A 105 -12.07 9.86 -5.33
C GLN A 105 -12.31 10.47 -3.96
N ALA A 106 -12.26 9.67 -2.89
CA ALA A 106 -12.37 10.17 -1.53
C ALA A 106 -11.25 11.17 -1.19
N ILE A 107 -10.00 10.88 -1.55
CA ILE A 107 -8.87 11.82 -1.37
C ILE A 107 -9.07 13.11 -2.16
N ASN A 108 -9.55 13.03 -3.41
CA ASN A 108 -9.81 14.22 -4.22
C ASN A 108 -10.93 15.08 -3.65
N ILE A 109 -12.00 14.48 -3.15
CA ILE A 109 -13.07 15.20 -2.44
C ILE A 109 -12.49 15.84 -1.16
N LEU A 110 -11.71 15.11 -0.37
CA LEU A 110 -11.08 15.64 0.85
C LEU A 110 -10.17 16.85 0.56
N LYS A 111 -9.39 16.83 -0.53
CA LYS A 111 -8.55 17.97 -0.95
C LYS A 111 -9.36 19.24 -1.23
N THR A 112 -10.64 19.12 -1.58
CA THR A 112 -11.51 20.26 -1.89
C THR A 112 -12.25 20.83 -0.67
N ILE A 113 -12.18 20.16 0.49
CA ILE A 113 -12.79 20.63 1.73
C ILE A 113 -11.82 21.61 2.40
N TYR A 114 -12.28 22.83 2.65
CA TYR A 114 -11.48 23.86 3.32
C TYR A 114 -11.97 24.05 4.76
N SER A 115 -11.05 24.36 5.68
CA SER A 115 -11.40 24.80 7.03
C SER A 115 -11.14 26.29 7.17
N ILE A 116 -12.11 27.01 7.74
CA ILE A 116 -11.98 28.43 8.05
C ILE A 116 -11.81 28.54 9.56
N THR A 117 -10.73 29.19 9.99
CA THR A 117 -10.51 29.54 11.39
C THR A 117 -10.74 31.04 11.57
N ILE A 118 -11.79 31.39 12.30
CA ILE A 118 -12.16 32.76 12.60
C ILE A 118 -11.64 33.08 14.01
N ARG A 119 -10.87 34.17 14.13
CA ARG A 119 -10.53 34.78 15.42
C ARG A 119 -11.48 35.94 15.64
N THR A 120 -12.30 35.85 16.69
CA THR A 120 -13.19 36.95 17.05
C THR A 120 -12.35 38.07 17.66
N PRO A 121 -12.56 39.35 17.31
CA PRO A 121 -11.78 40.45 17.86
C PRO A 121 -12.09 40.74 19.34
N PHE A 122 -13.29 40.36 19.82
CA PHE A 122 -13.76 40.65 21.18
C PHE A 122 -13.49 39.54 22.20
N SER A 123 -13.36 38.31 21.74
CA SER A 123 -13.07 37.15 22.57
C SER A 123 -11.98 36.40 21.83
N ASN A 124 -10.80 36.24 22.43
CA ASN A 124 -9.63 35.60 21.79
C ASN A 124 -9.84 34.09 21.51
N THR A 125 -11.08 33.65 21.34
CA THR A 125 -11.48 32.30 20.95
C THR A 125 -11.29 32.10 19.44
N LYS A 126 -10.66 30.98 19.10
CA LYS A 126 -10.53 30.51 17.72
C LYS A 126 -11.72 29.59 17.43
N HIS A 127 -12.54 29.95 16.43
CA HIS A 127 -13.60 29.09 15.95
C HIS A 127 -13.20 28.51 14.60
N THR A 128 -13.01 27.19 14.55
CA THR A 128 -12.76 26.48 13.30
C THR A 128 -14.05 25.84 12.81
N ARG A 129 -14.38 26.05 11.54
CA ARG A 129 -15.53 25.45 10.86
C ARG A 129 -15.10 24.86 9.52
N LEU A 130 -15.63 23.68 9.19
CA LEU A 130 -15.45 23.07 7.88
C LEU A 130 -16.40 23.73 6.89
N LEU A 131 -15.89 24.07 5.71
CA LEU A 131 -16.68 24.66 4.64
C LEU A 131 -17.04 23.58 3.62
N ILE A 132 -18.31 23.20 3.62
CA ILE A 132 -18.87 22.18 2.74
C ILE A 132 -19.61 22.89 1.62
N LYS A 133 -19.12 22.76 0.39
CA LYS A 133 -19.74 23.38 -0.80
C LYS A 133 -20.61 22.40 -1.58
N ASN A 134 -20.19 21.12 -1.64
CA ASN A 134 -20.82 20.11 -2.49
C ASN A 134 -21.52 19.02 -1.68
N ARG A 135 -22.60 18.46 -2.25
CA ARG A 135 -23.34 17.32 -1.65
C ARG A 135 -22.45 16.10 -1.43
N GLU A 136 -21.49 15.84 -2.33
CA GLU A 136 -20.54 14.73 -2.20
C GLU A 136 -19.64 14.87 -0.97
N GLN A 137 -19.17 16.09 -0.68
CA GLN A 137 -18.38 16.38 0.53
C GLN A 137 -19.21 16.13 1.79
N GLY A 138 -20.47 16.59 1.79
CA GLY A 138 -21.39 16.37 2.90
C GLY A 138 -21.70 14.88 3.12
N ASN A 139 -21.92 14.12 2.05
CA ASN A 139 -22.13 12.67 2.14
C ASN A 139 -20.90 11.96 2.70
N LEU A 140 -19.70 12.29 2.21
CA LEU A 140 -18.45 11.72 2.70
C LEU A 140 -18.26 12.02 4.20
N LEU A 141 -18.45 13.27 4.63
CA LEU A 141 -18.27 13.66 6.02
C LEU A 141 -19.29 13.01 6.96
N LYS A 142 -20.56 12.89 6.53
CA LYS A 142 -21.59 12.16 7.28
C LYS A 142 -21.24 10.68 7.43
N MET A 143 -20.65 10.06 6.41
CA MET A 143 -20.23 8.67 6.48
C MET A 143 -19.13 8.44 7.53
N PHE A 144 -18.27 9.43 7.78
CA PHE A 144 -17.21 9.36 8.77
C PHE A 144 -17.60 9.95 10.14
N ASP A 145 -18.88 10.28 10.36
CA ASP A 145 -19.38 10.85 11.61
C ASP A 145 -18.65 12.15 12.01
N LEU A 146 -18.22 12.93 11.01
CA LEU A 146 -17.47 14.20 11.18
C LEU A 146 -18.38 15.45 11.15
N LEU A 147 -19.70 15.23 11.14
CA LEU A 147 -20.77 16.24 11.12
C LEU A 147 -21.77 15.90 12.22
#